data_AF-G2X0U6-F1
#
_entry.id   AF-G2X0U6-F1
#
_cell.length_a   1.000
_cell.length_b   1.000
_cell.length_c   1.000
_cell.angle_alpha   90.00
_cell.angle_beta   90.00
_cell.angle_gamma   90.00
#
_symmetry.space_group_name_H-M   'P 1'
#
loop_
_entity.id
_entity.type
_entity.pdbx_description
1 polymer ?
#
loop_
_entity_poly.entity_id
_entity_poly.type
_entity_poly.pdbx_seq_one_letter_code
_entity_poly.pdbx_strand_id
1 'polypeptide(L)'
;MSADHPFAAYHRAGGTARAEVAIATAPLTHYIQEAYHELDPADEEAPIFRDDLEHTVEPLLRRGFRNTIILAAGGYNPPHYGHAELLTHVLHHGGEDLNIIAAIMIPIDDTNLKRKFGIAENPIILPKSLRVSLCRNSPLIPNNVWVYDQPETEWHAFRSRLEASITSSGFTVNFMTVVGPDHISIASVHSPARWSCSETIVSDACRPADFVAGHHKNLVRITACTDWHRLKNPNLGKIRRLIEDKAARRFNDALVIGSVSHAVKGVPELTIRFVPWTEGQRKPNVSSTDMRKLIVSCDATELGSTKGLAGKALCHEELVQWILRELPERAKMSAVPVKGESTAVHEW
;
A
#
# COMPACT_ATOMS: atom_id res chain seq x y z
N MET A 1 -6.89 -27.41 33.98
CA MET A 1 -5.59 -27.08 34.60
C MET A 1 -4.54 -27.07 33.51
N SER A 2 -3.64 -26.08 33.53
CA SER A 2 -2.66 -25.69 32.48
C SER A 2 -3.27 -24.84 31.36
N ALA A 3 -2.77 -23.65 30.99
CA ALA A 3 -1.70 -22.79 31.52
C ALA A 3 -1.96 -21.34 31.04
N ASP A 4 -1.33 -20.38 31.71
CA ASP A 4 -1.44 -18.94 31.54
C ASP A 4 -1.35 -18.44 30.09
N HIS A 5 -2.43 -17.82 29.60
CA HIS A 5 -2.44 -17.06 28.36
C HIS A 5 -1.78 -15.69 28.63
N PRO A 6 -0.71 -15.29 27.93
CA PRO A 6 0.08 -14.08 28.23
C PRO A 6 -0.67 -12.75 28.05
N PHE A 7 -1.95 -12.77 27.68
CA PHE A 7 -2.77 -11.61 27.33
C PHE A 7 -3.83 -11.24 28.39
N ALA A 8 -3.97 -12.00 29.47
CA ALA A 8 -4.93 -11.71 30.54
C ALA A 8 -4.64 -10.39 31.32
N ALA A 9 -3.46 -9.79 31.10
CA ALA A 9 -3.04 -8.54 31.74
C ALA A 9 -3.68 -7.27 31.14
N TYR A 10 -4.28 -7.34 29.93
CA TYR A 10 -4.83 -6.16 29.26
C TYR A 10 -6.23 -5.74 29.74
N HIS A 11 -7.02 -6.65 30.34
CA HIS A 11 -8.45 -6.41 30.62
C HIS A 11 -8.88 -6.45 32.10
N ARG A 12 -7.96 -6.51 33.06
CA ARG A 12 -8.35 -6.46 34.49
C ARG A 12 -7.71 -5.29 35.23
N ALA A 13 -8.36 -4.12 35.15
CA ALA A 13 -8.15 -3.02 36.07
C ALA A 13 -9.47 -2.67 36.78
N GLY A 14 -9.83 -3.49 37.76
CA GLY A 14 -10.84 -3.17 38.77
C GLY A 14 -10.27 -3.52 40.14
N GLY A 15 -9.77 -2.53 40.88
CA GLY A 15 -9.37 -2.69 42.28
C GLY A 15 -8.01 -2.08 42.64
N THR A 16 -8.05 -0.84 43.11
CA THR A 16 -7.13 -0.17 44.06
C THR A 16 -5.62 -0.46 43.99
N ALA A 17 -4.90 0.56 43.52
CA ALA A 17 -3.61 1.03 44.05
C ALA A 17 -2.49 -0.02 44.18
N ARG A 18 -2.04 -0.55 43.04
CA ARG A 18 -0.69 -1.11 42.89
C ARG A 18 -0.20 -0.84 41.46
N ALA A 19 0.57 0.24 41.33
CA ALA A 19 1.49 0.56 40.23
C ALA A 19 1.07 0.09 38.82
N GLU A 20 0.27 0.91 38.13
CA GLU A 20 0.21 0.89 36.66
C GLU A 20 1.60 1.21 36.11
N VAL A 21 2.38 0.17 35.79
CA VAL A 21 3.40 0.32 34.76
C VAL A 21 2.63 0.42 33.45
N ALA A 22 2.25 1.64 33.07
CA ALA A 22 1.64 1.88 31.77
C ALA A 22 2.58 1.32 30.70
N ILE A 23 2.18 0.24 30.03
CA ILE A 23 3.01 -0.37 28.99
C ILE A 23 3.25 0.70 27.92
N ALA A 24 4.51 1.08 27.72
CA ALA A 24 4.89 2.18 26.82
C ALA A 24 4.61 1.85 25.34
N THR A 25 4.49 0.57 25.02
CA THR A 25 4.26 0.06 23.68
C THR A 25 3.20 -1.04 23.65
N ALA A 26 2.54 -1.26 22.52
CA ALA A 26 1.64 -2.39 22.34
C ALA A 26 1.69 -2.93 20.90
N PRO A 27 1.54 -4.26 20.68
CA PRO A 27 1.47 -4.84 19.34
C PRO A 27 0.25 -4.33 18.57
N LEU A 28 0.44 -3.81 17.34
CA LEU A 28 -0.67 -3.39 16.48
C LEU A 28 -1.51 -4.59 16.02
N THR A 29 -0.90 -5.77 15.87
CA THR A 29 -1.60 -7.00 15.47
C THR A 29 -2.83 -7.26 16.32
N HIS A 30 -2.68 -7.14 17.65
CA HIS A 30 -3.77 -7.38 18.60
C HIS A 30 -4.99 -6.48 18.32
N TYR A 31 -4.78 -5.19 18.09
CA TYR A 31 -5.85 -4.23 17.82
C TYR A 31 -6.52 -4.46 16.46
N ILE A 32 -5.73 -4.86 15.44
CA ILE A 32 -6.29 -5.22 14.14
C ILE A 32 -7.17 -6.46 14.28
N GLN A 33 -6.68 -7.51 14.95
CA GLN A 33 -7.44 -8.75 15.17
C GLN A 33 -8.74 -8.47 15.92
N GLU A 34 -8.69 -7.73 17.04
CA GLU A 34 -9.89 -7.36 17.79
C GLU A 34 -10.92 -6.63 16.91
N ALA A 35 -10.48 -5.60 16.18
CA ALA A 35 -11.38 -4.83 15.32
C ALA A 35 -11.90 -5.62 14.09
N TYR A 36 -11.13 -6.61 13.63
CA TYR A 36 -11.40 -7.40 12.42
C TYR A 36 -12.29 -8.61 12.70
N HIS A 37 -12.01 -9.39 13.74
CA HIS A 37 -12.81 -10.58 14.09
C HIS A 37 -14.21 -10.22 14.63
N GLU A 38 -14.42 -8.98 15.08
CA GLU A 38 -15.79 -8.45 15.27
C GLU A 38 -16.61 -8.40 13.97
N LEU A 39 -15.98 -8.40 12.78
CA LEU A 39 -16.68 -8.52 11.49
C LEU A 39 -16.76 -9.95 11.00
N ASP A 40 -15.70 -10.73 11.21
CA ASP A 40 -15.59 -12.08 10.69
C ASP A 40 -15.05 -13.04 11.76
N PRO A 41 -15.95 -13.68 12.54
CA PRO A 41 -15.57 -14.63 13.59
C PRO A 41 -14.98 -15.95 13.05
N ALA A 42 -15.05 -16.20 11.73
CA ALA A 42 -14.62 -17.46 11.15
C ALA A 42 -13.13 -17.50 10.78
N ASP A 43 -12.43 -16.36 10.83
CA ASP A 43 -11.06 -16.20 10.33
C ASP A 43 -10.04 -15.94 11.47
N GLU A 44 -10.15 -16.66 12.59
CA GLU A 44 -9.27 -16.46 13.78
C GLU A 44 -7.81 -16.90 13.55
N GLU A 45 -7.49 -17.64 12.48
CA GLU A 45 -6.18 -18.30 12.32
C GLU A 45 -5.21 -17.59 11.37
N ALA A 46 -5.65 -16.65 10.51
CA ALA A 46 -4.76 -15.98 9.56
C ALA A 46 -3.90 -14.89 10.25
N PRO A 47 -2.56 -14.95 10.15
CA PRO A 47 -1.72 -13.92 10.72
C PRO A 47 -1.92 -12.57 10.00
N ILE A 48 -2.13 -11.49 10.76
CA ILE A 48 -2.31 -10.13 10.22
C ILE A 48 -1.04 -9.64 9.52
N PHE A 49 0.11 -9.74 10.20
CA PHE A 49 1.41 -9.47 9.60
C PHE A 49 2.13 -10.79 9.39
N ARG A 50 2.87 -10.90 8.27
CA ARG A 50 3.60 -12.13 7.98
C ARG A 50 4.69 -12.32 9.01
N ASP A 51 4.73 -13.50 9.62
CA ASP A 51 5.80 -13.88 10.53
C ASP A 51 6.85 -14.69 9.75
N ASP A 52 7.85 -14.02 9.20
CA ASP A 52 9.07 -14.70 8.75
C ASP A 52 10.04 -14.76 9.93
N LEU A 53 10.25 -15.97 10.47
CA LEU A 53 10.98 -16.25 11.71
C LEU A 53 12.36 -15.58 11.86
N GLU A 54 12.93 -15.01 10.80
CA GLU A 54 14.24 -14.36 10.82
C GLU A 54 14.18 -12.82 10.81
N HIS A 55 13.09 -12.16 10.40
CA HIS A 55 13.10 -10.71 10.11
C HIS A 55 11.82 -9.93 10.50
N THR A 56 10.80 -10.56 11.11
CA THR A 56 9.60 -9.83 11.56
C THR A 56 9.88 -8.94 12.76
N VAL A 57 9.77 -7.62 12.57
CA VAL A 57 9.58 -6.68 13.68
C VAL A 57 8.09 -6.37 13.75
N GLU A 58 7.39 -6.98 14.72
CA GLU A 58 5.99 -6.69 15.05
C GLU A 58 5.77 -5.15 15.10
N PRO A 59 4.79 -4.61 14.36
CA PRO A 59 4.51 -3.17 14.40
C PRO A 59 4.02 -2.75 15.78
N LEU A 60 4.80 -1.96 16.50
CA LEU A 60 4.46 -1.50 17.84
C LEU A 60 3.85 -0.10 17.84
N LEU A 61 2.69 0.04 18.45
CA LEU A 61 2.16 1.31 18.94
C LEU A 61 3.04 1.83 20.07
N ARG A 62 3.20 3.15 20.15
CA ARG A 62 4.04 3.83 21.16
C ARG A 62 3.28 4.99 21.80
N ARG A 63 3.27 5.02 23.13
CA ARG A 63 2.60 6.06 23.92
C ARG A 63 3.39 7.37 23.85
N GLY A 64 2.70 8.51 23.81
CA GLY A 64 3.33 9.84 23.70
C GLY A 64 3.90 10.19 22.31
N PHE A 65 3.72 9.30 21.34
CA PHE A 65 4.06 9.51 19.93
C PHE A 65 2.80 9.36 19.07
N ARG A 66 2.80 10.06 17.93
CA ARG A 66 1.90 9.73 16.82
C ARG A 66 2.24 8.33 16.33
N ASN A 67 1.25 7.49 16.04
CA ASN A 67 1.45 6.20 15.37
C ASN A 67 0.76 6.27 14.02
N THR A 68 1.51 6.27 12.92
CA THR A 68 0.91 6.42 11.58
C THR A 68 0.77 5.07 10.88
N ILE A 69 -0.44 4.79 10.41
CA ILE A 69 -0.77 3.66 9.55
C ILE A 69 -1.07 4.18 8.14
N ILE A 70 -0.38 3.63 7.14
CA ILE A 70 -0.57 4.02 5.74
C ILE A 70 -1.69 3.21 5.09
N LEU A 71 -2.58 3.86 4.36
CA LEU A 71 -3.62 3.22 3.55
C LEU A 71 -3.20 3.23 2.08
N ALA A 72 -2.92 2.05 1.54
CA ALA A 72 -2.67 1.86 0.11
C ALA A 72 -3.93 1.24 -0.51
N ALA A 73 -4.86 2.10 -0.94
CA ALA A 73 -6.06 1.64 -1.63
C ALA A 73 -5.85 1.62 -3.14
N GLY A 74 -6.30 0.57 -3.82
CA GLY A 74 -6.01 0.43 -5.24
C GLY A 74 -6.77 -0.68 -5.96
N GLY A 75 -6.71 -0.61 -7.29
CA GLY A 75 -7.29 -1.64 -8.16
C GLY A 75 -6.57 -2.98 -8.08
N TYR A 76 -5.24 -2.95 -7.98
CA TYR A 76 -4.38 -4.15 -7.98
C TYR A 76 -4.76 -5.14 -9.07
N ASN A 77 -4.94 -4.67 -10.31
CA ASN A 77 -5.52 -5.47 -11.39
C ASN A 77 -4.59 -5.59 -12.61
N PRO A 78 -3.51 -6.40 -12.57
CA PRO A 78 -2.99 -7.15 -11.42
C PRO A 78 -2.13 -6.32 -10.45
N PRO A 79 -1.83 -6.83 -9.25
CA PRO A 79 -0.78 -6.25 -8.42
C PRO A 79 0.61 -6.46 -9.06
N HIS A 80 1.48 -5.45 -8.97
CA HIS A 80 2.85 -5.48 -9.49
C HIS A 80 3.89 -5.00 -8.48
N TYR A 81 5.15 -5.22 -8.84
CA TYR A 81 6.33 -4.76 -8.10
C TYR A 81 6.28 -3.26 -7.75
N GLY A 82 5.79 -2.40 -8.65
CA GLY A 82 5.63 -0.98 -8.35
C GLY A 82 4.70 -0.68 -7.15
N HIS A 83 3.74 -1.54 -6.80
CA HIS A 83 2.98 -1.34 -5.55
C HIS A 83 3.83 -1.66 -4.32
N ALA A 84 4.61 -2.75 -4.38
CA ALA A 84 5.51 -3.18 -3.31
C ALA A 84 6.63 -2.16 -3.07
N GLU A 85 7.23 -1.64 -4.15
CA GLU A 85 8.29 -0.63 -4.09
C GLU A 85 7.80 0.69 -3.49
N LEU A 86 6.60 1.16 -3.87
CA LEU A 86 6.00 2.35 -3.27
C LEU A 86 5.82 2.20 -1.76
N LEU A 87 5.25 1.08 -1.32
CA LEU A 87 5.05 0.79 0.10
C LEU A 87 6.38 0.68 0.84
N THR A 88 7.32 -0.09 0.30
CA THR A 88 8.66 -0.24 0.86
C THR A 88 9.33 1.12 1.02
N HIS A 89 9.33 1.94 -0.04
CA HIS A 89 9.95 3.26 -0.02
C HIS A 89 9.33 4.16 1.03
N VAL A 90 8.00 4.27 1.07
CA VAL A 90 7.30 5.14 2.03
C VAL A 90 7.45 4.67 3.48
N LEU A 91 7.44 3.36 3.73
CA LEU A 91 7.66 2.80 5.07
C LEU A 91 9.08 3.07 5.60
N HIS A 92 10.07 3.17 4.72
CA HIS A 92 11.46 3.47 5.10
C HIS A 92 11.77 4.97 5.12
N HIS A 93 11.15 5.75 4.23
CA HIS A 93 11.56 7.14 3.93
C HIS A 93 10.47 8.18 4.17
N GLY A 94 9.28 7.80 4.65
CA GLY A 94 8.15 8.72 4.82
C GLY A 94 8.35 9.88 5.81
N GLY A 95 9.42 9.82 6.60
CA GLY A 95 9.79 10.83 7.60
C GLY A 95 9.50 10.36 9.02
N GLU A 96 10.43 10.65 9.91
CA GLU A 96 10.42 10.15 11.29
C GLU A 96 9.35 10.81 12.16
N ASP A 97 8.92 12.03 11.81
CA ASP A 97 7.84 12.74 12.49
C ASP A 97 6.48 12.06 12.38
N LEU A 98 6.28 11.28 11.32
CA LEU A 98 5.06 10.50 11.17
C LEU A 98 5.07 9.26 12.05
N ASN A 99 6.24 8.74 12.43
CA ASN A 99 6.39 7.42 13.04
C ASN A 99 5.47 6.40 12.35
N ILE A 100 5.73 6.17 11.06
CA ILE A 100 5.01 5.17 10.28
C ILE A 100 5.37 3.80 10.84
N ILE A 101 4.36 3.04 11.27
CA ILE A 101 4.55 1.73 11.90
C ILE A 101 4.11 0.57 10.99
N ALA A 102 3.07 0.78 10.19
CA ALA A 102 2.50 -0.25 9.32
C ALA A 102 1.78 0.37 8.11
N ALA A 103 1.38 -0.49 7.18
CA ALA A 103 0.43 -0.14 6.13
C ALA A 103 -0.69 -1.18 6.00
N ILE A 104 -1.83 -0.74 5.46
CA ILE A 104 -2.97 -1.55 5.09
C ILE A 104 -3.20 -1.39 3.59
N MET A 105 -3.02 -2.46 2.83
CA MET A 105 -3.42 -2.54 1.43
C MET A 105 -4.91 -2.82 1.35
N ILE A 106 -5.65 -2.02 0.57
CA ILE A 106 -7.09 -2.13 0.39
C ILE A 106 -7.39 -2.34 -1.09
N PRO A 107 -7.43 -3.59 -1.58
CA PRO A 107 -7.98 -3.89 -2.88
C PRO A 107 -9.44 -3.47 -2.98
N ILE A 108 -9.75 -2.56 -3.91
CA ILE A 108 -11.13 -2.10 -4.13
C ILE A 108 -12.01 -3.25 -4.65
N ASP A 109 -13.31 -3.15 -4.43
CA ASP A 109 -14.30 -4.14 -4.81
C ASP A 109 -14.46 -4.24 -6.33
N ASP A 110 -14.82 -5.44 -6.80
CA ASP A 110 -14.97 -5.72 -8.23
C ASP A 110 -16.01 -4.83 -8.90
N THR A 111 -17.04 -4.38 -8.17
CA THR A 111 -18.06 -3.45 -8.65
C THR A 111 -17.48 -2.06 -8.96
N ASN A 112 -16.64 -1.54 -8.05
CA ASN A 112 -15.95 -0.26 -8.25
C ASN A 112 -14.87 -0.38 -9.34
N LEU A 113 -14.19 -1.52 -9.41
CA LEU A 113 -13.22 -1.80 -10.46
C LEU A 113 -13.91 -1.89 -11.84
N LYS A 114 -15.05 -2.58 -11.95
CA LYS A 114 -15.89 -2.62 -13.17
C LYS A 114 -16.33 -1.22 -13.60
N ARG A 115 -16.81 -0.38 -12.67
CA ARG A 115 -17.19 1.00 -12.97
C ARG A 115 -16.03 1.81 -13.53
N LYS A 116 -14.82 1.64 -12.99
CA LYS A 116 -13.60 2.26 -13.51
C LYS A 116 -13.30 1.87 -14.96
N PHE A 117 -13.64 0.65 -15.35
CA PHE A 117 -13.44 0.14 -16.71
C PHE A 117 -14.66 0.29 -17.62
N GLY A 118 -15.70 1.03 -17.23
CA GLY A 118 -17.03 1.03 -17.87
C GLY A 118 -17.12 1.44 -19.36
N ILE A 119 -16.00 1.75 -20.02
CA ILE A 119 -15.91 2.09 -21.45
C ILE A 119 -15.00 1.10 -22.21
N ALA A 120 -14.22 0.27 -21.50
CA ALA A 120 -13.30 -0.66 -22.13
C ALA A 120 -14.06 -1.85 -22.73
N GLU A 121 -13.74 -2.20 -23.97
CA GLU A 121 -14.22 -3.43 -24.58
C GLU A 121 -13.53 -4.63 -23.93
N ASN A 122 -14.31 -5.53 -23.32
CA ASN A 122 -13.85 -6.78 -22.69
C ASN A 122 -12.67 -6.63 -21.69
N PRO A 123 -12.83 -5.81 -20.62
CA PRO A 123 -11.76 -5.56 -19.66
C PRO A 123 -11.38 -6.82 -18.89
N ILE A 124 -10.08 -7.06 -18.71
CA ILE A 124 -9.60 -8.07 -17.77
C ILE A 124 -9.80 -7.52 -16.36
N ILE A 125 -10.68 -8.16 -15.60
CA ILE A 125 -10.99 -7.81 -14.20
C ILE A 125 -10.72 -9.04 -13.35
N LEU A 126 -9.60 -9.01 -12.64
CA LEU A 126 -9.26 -10.04 -11.68
C LEU A 126 -10.19 -9.92 -10.46
N PRO A 127 -10.80 -11.04 -10.01
CA PRO A 127 -11.64 -11.04 -8.81
C PRO A 127 -10.88 -10.52 -7.59
N LYS A 128 -11.58 -9.85 -6.67
CA LYS A 128 -10.98 -9.32 -5.44
C LYS A 128 -10.25 -10.38 -4.64
N SER A 129 -10.83 -11.57 -4.50
CA SER A 129 -10.22 -12.71 -3.80
C SER A 129 -8.84 -13.08 -4.38
N LEU A 130 -8.72 -13.14 -5.71
CA LEU A 130 -7.43 -13.36 -6.37
C LEU A 130 -6.46 -12.21 -6.10
N ARG A 131 -6.90 -10.96 -6.23
CA ARG A 131 -6.04 -9.79 -6.00
C ARG A 131 -5.53 -9.73 -4.55
N VAL A 132 -6.38 -10.08 -3.59
CA VAL A 132 -6.01 -10.25 -2.18
C VAL A 132 -4.97 -11.36 -2.03
N SER A 133 -5.21 -12.54 -2.59
CA SER A 133 -4.28 -13.68 -2.55
C SER A 133 -2.90 -13.32 -3.10
N LEU A 134 -2.85 -12.74 -4.30
CA LEU A 134 -1.60 -12.32 -4.95
C LEU A 134 -0.82 -11.27 -4.13
N CYS A 135 -1.51 -10.37 -3.43
CA CYS A 135 -0.86 -9.43 -2.51
C CYS A 135 -0.38 -10.15 -1.23
N ARG A 136 -1.25 -10.94 -0.58
CA ARG A 136 -0.97 -11.65 0.68
C ARG A 136 0.11 -12.70 0.59
N ASN A 137 0.31 -13.31 -0.58
CA ASN A 137 1.30 -14.36 -0.78
C ASN A 137 2.63 -13.83 -1.33
N SER A 138 2.71 -12.58 -1.77
CA SER A 138 3.91 -12.07 -2.45
C SER A 138 5.03 -11.71 -1.48
N PRO A 139 6.21 -12.37 -1.52
CA PRO A 139 7.34 -12.07 -0.61
C PRO A 139 7.92 -10.66 -0.80
N LEU A 140 7.48 -9.93 -1.84
CA LEU A 140 7.89 -8.56 -2.11
C LEU A 140 7.12 -7.53 -1.28
N ILE A 141 5.96 -7.90 -0.75
CA ILE A 141 5.20 -7.04 0.17
C ILE A 141 5.89 -7.05 1.55
N PRO A 142 6.25 -5.89 2.12
CA PRO A 142 6.88 -5.80 3.43
C PRO A 142 6.05 -6.45 4.55
N ASN A 143 6.72 -7.02 5.56
CA ASN A 143 6.04 -7.79 6.62
C ASN A 143 5.10 -6.96 7.49
N ASN A 144 5.35 -5.65 7.63
CA ASN A 144 4.46 -4.72 8.34
C ASN A 144 3.34 -4.15 7.45
N VAL A 145 2.98 -4.85 6.39
CA VAL A 145 1.85 -4.53 5.51
C VAL A 145 0.81 -5.64 5.65
N TRP A 146 -0.41 -5.25 6.00
CA TRP A 146 -1.56 -6.15 6.00
C TRP A 146 -2.45 -5.90 4.79
N VAL A 147 -3.13 -6.93 4.28
CA VAL A 147 -4.05 -6.82 3.15
C VAL A 147 -5.48 -7.00 3.66
N TYR A 148 -6.28 -5.94 3.54
CA TYR A 148 -7.70 -5.93 3.87
C TYR A 148 -8.51 -6.58 2.74
N ASP A 149 -9.30 -7.58 3.07
CA ASP A 149 -10.07 -8.41 2.12
C ASP A 149 -11.58 -8.26 2.24
N GLN A 150 -12.07 -7.77 3.39
CA GLN A 150 -13.48 -7.48 3.62
C GLN A 150 -13.99 -6.39 2.67
N PRO A 151 -15.32 -6.33 2.38
CA PRO A 151 -15.91 -5.36 1.45
C PRO A 151 -15.54 -3.90 1.77
N GLU A 152 -15.43 -3.04 0.75
CA GLU A 152 -15.12 -1.62 0.97
C GLU A 152 -16.20 -0.91 1.83
N THR A 153 -17.43 -1.44 1.85
CA THR A 153 -18.52 -0.93 2.70
C THR A 153 -18.24 -1.11 4.19
N GLU A 154 -17.47 -2.11 4.58
CA GLU A 154 -17.13 -2.41 5.99
C GLU A 154 -15.90 -1.63 6.47
N TRP A 155 -15.17 -0.98 5.57
CA TRP A 155 -13.92 -0.29 5.87
C TRP A 155 -14.08 0.75 6.99
N HIS A 156 -15.10 1.61 6.91
CA HIS A 156 -15.28 2.69 7.88
C HIS A 156 -15.65 2.17 9.27
N ALA A 157 -16.41 1.08 9.35
CA ALA A 157 -16.77 0.44 10.61
C ALA A 157 -15.52 -0.21 11.24
N PHE A 158 -14.78 -0.99 10.46
CA PHE A 158 -13.49 -1.56 10.86
C PHE A 158 -12.53 -0.51 11.40
N ARG A 159 -12.29 0.55 10.62
CA ARG A 159 -11.39 1.63 11.02
C ARG A 159 -11.84 2.30 12.31
N SER A 160 -13.14 2.58 12.46
CA SER A 160 -13.66 3.25 13.65
C SER A 160 -13.43 2.41 14.92
N ARG A 161 -13.62 1.09 14.84
CA ARG A 161 -13.33 0.18 15.96
C ARG A 161 -11.85 0.09 16.27
N LEU A 162 -11.00 -0.04 15.24
CA LEU A 162 -9.55 -0.06 15.40
C LEU A 162 -9.05 1.23 16.08
N GLU A 163 -9.50 2.39 15.61
CA GLU A 163 -9.15 3.69 16.17
C GLU A 163 -9.65 3.84 17.62
N ALA A 164 -10.88 3.39 17.90
CA ALA A 164 -11.44 3.43 19.25
C ALA A 164 -10.68 2.53 20.23
N SER A 165 -10.33 1.30 19.85
CA SER A 165 -9.58 0.37 20.72
C SER A 165 -8.15 0.86 21.00
N ILE A 166 -7.46 1.36 19.97
CA ILE A 166 -6.12 1.94 20.15
C ILE A 166 -6.18 3.18 21.06
N THR A 167 -7.18 4.04 20.87
CA THR A 167 -7.34 5.28 21.65
C THR A 167 -7.74 5.02 23.09
N SER A 168 -8.67 4.07 23.34
CA SER A 168 -9.07 3.69 24.70
C SER A 168 -7.90 3.11 25.50
N SER A 169 -6.95 2.47 24.80
CA SER A 169 -5.70 1.98 25.37
C SER A 169 -4.64 3.07 25.62
N GLY A 170 -4.94 4.34 25.31
CA GLY A 170 -4.07 5.50 25.58
C GLY A 170 -2.97 5.75 24.54
N PHE A 171 -3.12 5.21 23.32
CA PHE A 171 -2.24 5.49 22.19
C PHE A 171 -2.90 6.48 21.21
N THR A 172 -2.10 7.25 20.49
CA THR A 172 -2.59 8.11 19.39
C THR A 172 -2.30 7.45 18.06
N VAL A 173 -3.30 7.27 17.21
CA VAL A 173 -3.16 6.70 15.86
C VAL A 173 -3.66 7.67 14.81
N ASN A 174 -2.96 7.69 13.67
CA ASN A 174 -3.32 8.49 12.50
C ASN A 174 -3.29 7.61 11.25
N PHE A 175 -4.24 7.83 10.35
CA PHE A 175 -4.28 7.19 9.04
C PHE A 175 -3.93 8.19 7.95
N MET A 176 -3.09 7.78 7.01
CA MET A 176 -2.73 8.58 5.83
C MET A 176 -2.82 7.72 4.59
N THR A 177 -3.30 8.23 3.47
CA THR A 177 -3.23 7.47 2.20
C THR A 177 -1.85 7.56 1.57
N VAL A 178 -1.44 6.54 0.83
CA VAL A 178 -0.27 6.60 -0.07
C VAL A 178 -0.71 6.40 -1.51
N VAL A 179 -0.17 7.21 -2.41
CA VAL A 179 -0.48 7.14 -3.83
C VAL A 179 0.78 7.32 -4.69
N GLY A 180 0.72 6.78 -5.91
CA GLY A 180 1.67 7.13 -6.95
C GLY A 180 1.40 8.54 -7.53
N PRO A 181 2.33 9.08 -8.34
CA PRO A 181 2.19 10.41 -8.94
C PRO A 181 1.06 10.52 -9.96
N ASP A 182 0.45 9.43 -10.38
CA ASP A 182 -0.74 9.44 -11.24
C ASP A 182 -2.01 9.94 -10.52
N HIS A 183 -1.99 10.00 -9.19
CA HIS A 183 -3.08 10.53 -8.38
C HIS A 183 -2.85 11.97 -7.90
N ILE A 184 -1.67 12.53 -8.17
CA ILE A 184 -1.33 13.92 -7.82
C ILE A 184 -0.52 14.49 -8.97
N SER A 185 -1.15 15.38 -9.73
CA SER A 185 -0.53 16.09 -10.84
C SER A 185 -0.44 17.59 -10.55
N ILE A 186 0.28 18.34 -11.37
CA ILE A 186 0.26 19.81 -11.32
C ILE A 186 -1.17 20.35 -11.48
N ALA A 187 -2.02 19.65 -12.23
CA ALA A 187 -3.39 20.06 -12.55
C ALA A 187 -4.43 19.64 -11.51
N SER A 188 -4.21 18.55 -10.78
CA SER A 188 -5.26 17.95 -9.94
C SER A 188 -4.71 17.11 -8.79
N VAL A 189 -5.49 17.07 -7.71
CA VAL A 189 -5.24 16.24 -6.53
C VAL A 189 -6.47 15.39 -6.25
N HIS A 190 -6.27 14.08 -6.15
CA HIS A 190 -7.33 13.19 -5.68
C HIS A 190 -7.51 13.31 -4.17
N SER A 191 -8.74 13.59 -3.73
CA SER A 191 -9.06 13.70 -2.30
C SER A 191 -8.99 12.33 -1.60
N PRO A 192 -8.30 12.23 -0.45
CA PRO A 192 -8.26 11.01 0.35
C PRO A 192 -9.47 10.85 1.29
N ALA A 193 -10.43 11.78 1.23
CA ALA A 193 -11.60 11.80 2.11
C ALA A 193 -12.45 10.52 2.04
N ARG A 194 -12.48 9.84 0.89
CA ARG A 194 -13.15 8.53 0.75
C ARG A 194 -12.62 7.48 1.74
N TRP A 195 -11.38 7.62 2.17
CA TRP A 195 -10.75 6.74 3.15
C TRP A 195 -10.74 7.34 4.56
N SER A 196 -11.52 8.39 4.81
CA SER A 196 -11.54 9.18 6.05
C SER A 196 -10.16 9.75 6.41
N CYS A 197 -9.32 10.02 5.41
CA CYS A 197 -8.00 10.62 5.58
C CYS A 197 -8.03 12.09 5.16
N SER A 198 -7.24 12.91 5.84
CA SER A 198 -6.96 14.32 5.49
C SER A 198 -5.53 14.53 5.03
N GLU A 199 -4.70 13.47 5.03
CA GLU A 199 -3.30 13.53 4.63
C GLU A 199 -2.98 12.42 3.62
N THR A 200 -2.16 12.76 2.63
CA THR A 200 -1.67 11.85 1.57
C THR A 200 -0.16 11.92 1.46
N ILE A 201 0.49 10.76 1.38
CA ILE A 201 1.87 10.63 0.92
C ILE A 201 1.88 10.34 -0.58
N VAL A 202 2.70 11.06 -1.33
CA VAL A 202 3.01 10.77 -2.74
C VAL A 202 4.51 10.55 -2.88
N SER A 203 4.89 9.58 -3.70
CA SER A 203 6.29 9.30 -4.02
C SER A 203 6.46 9.00 -5.50
N ASP A 204 7.62 9.40 -6.04
CA ASP A 204 8.03 9.11 -7.41
C ASP A 204 8.98 7.89 -7.49
N ALA A 205 8.95 7.02 -6.46
CA ALA A 205 9.68 5.74 -6.43
C ALA A 205 9.46 4.89 -7.68
N CYS A 206 8.19 4.75 -8.09
CA CYS A 206 7.81 3.80 -9.13
C CYS A 206 7.69 4.43 -10.52
N ARG A 207 7.57 5.76 -10.58
CA ARG A 207 7.46 6.54 -11.82
C ARG A 207 7.72 8.02 -11.54
N PRO A 208 8.16 8.82 -12.52
CA PRO A 208 8.34 10.26 -12.36
C PRO A 208 7.05 10.99 -11.96
N ALA A 209 7.18 12.03 -11.16
CA ALA A 209 6.12 12.99 -10.86
C ALA A 209 6.25 14.23 -11.76
N ASP A 210 5.14 14.71 -12.31
CA ASP A 210 5.11 15.87 -13.22
C ASP A 210 5.45 17.18 -12.49
N PHE A 211 5.16 17.26 -11.20
CA PHE A 211 5.50 18.39 -10.34
C PHE A 211 6.98 18.41 -9.90
N VAL A 212 7.83 17.49 -10.38
CA VAL A 212 9.28 17.51 -10.13
C VAL A 212 10.01 18.02 -11.37
N ALA A 213 10.49 19.26 -11.31
CA ALA A 213 11.24 19.89 -12.41
C ALA A 213 12.73 19.53 -12.37
N GLY A 214 13.05 18.34 -12.91
CA GLY A 214 14.41 17.83 -13.11
C GLY A 214 15.10 17.31 -11.84
N HIS A 215 15.01 18.02 -10.71
CA HIS A 215 15.59 17.61 -9.43
C HIS A 215 14.55 17.73 -8.31
N HIS A 216 14.58 16.83 -7.31
CA HIS A 216 13.69 16.84 -6.13
C HIS A 216 13.77 18.10 -5.23
N LYS A 217 14.57 19.10 -5.63
CA LYS A 217 14.65 20.41 -4.97
C LYS A 217 13.76 21.45 -5.67
N ASN A 218 13.33 21.16 -6.90
CA ASN A 218 12.56 22.04 -7.76
C ASN A 218 11.15 21.47 -7.91
N LEU A 219 10.33 21.67 -6.89
CA LEU A 219 8.94 21.21 -6.92
C LEU A 219 8.05 22.32 -7.48
N VAL A 220 7.34 22.01 -8.56
CA VAL A 220 6.34 22.89 -9.16
C VAL A 220 5.09 22.88 -8.28
N ARG A 221 4.53 24.06 -8.03
CA ARG A 221 3.28 24.20 -7.28
C ARG A 221 2.14 23.46 -7.99
N ILE A 222 1.38 22.69 -7.23
CA ILE A 222 0.12 22.10 -7.70
C ILE A 222 -0.97 23.18 -7.68
N THR A 223 -1.74 23.28 -8.76
CA THR A 223 -2.66 24.41 -9.02
C THR A 223 -3.61 24.73 -7.87
N ALA A 224 -4.11 23.70 -7.17
CA ALA A 224 -5.05 23.84 -6.06
C ALA A 224 -4.38 23.95 -4.67
N CYS A 225 -3.05 24.00 -4.61
CA CYS A 225 -2.30 23.90 -3.37
C CYS A 225 -1.43 25.13 -3.14
N THR A 226 -0.97 25.31 -1.89
CA THR A 226 0.05 26.32 -1.56
C THR A 226 1.42 25.99 -2.18
N ASP A 227 2.45 26.77 -1.91
CA ASP A 227 3.81 26.36 -2.29
C ASP A 227 4.29 25.18 -1.44
N TRP A 228 5.19 24.38 -2.00
CA TRP A 228 5.85 23.30 -1.25
C TRP A 228 6.72 23.89 -0.14
N HIS A 229 6.50 23.41 1.08
CA HIS A 229 7.33 23.76 2.21
C HIS A 229 8.20 22.58 2.59
N ARG A 230 9.52 22.79 2.69
CA ARG A 230 10.40 21.77 3.26
C ARG A 230 10.07 21.64 4.74
N LEU A 231 9.78 20.42 5.21
CA LEU A 231 9.63 20.16 6.63
C LEU A 231 10.95 20.47 7.33
N LYS A 232 10.91 21.43 8.26
CA LYS A 232 12.06 21.76 9.13
C LYS A 232 12.14 20.69 10.21
N ASN A 233 13.36 20.20 10.47
CA ASN A 233 13.70 19.15 11.44
C ASN A 233 12.66 19.02 12.56
N PRO A 234 11.90 17.91 12.61
CA PRO A 234 11.02 17.65 13.74
C PRO A 234 11.90 17.52 15.00
N ASN A 235 11.32 17.76 16.17
CA ASN A 235 12.04 17.83 17.45
C ASN A 235 13.05 16.66 17.60
N LEU A 236 14.34 16.95 17.33
CA LEU A 236 15.39 15.95 17.20
C LEU A 236 15.54 15.10 18.47
N GLY A 237 15.18 15.62 19.64
CA GLY A 237 15.18 14.87 20.89
C GLY A 237 14.10 13.78 20.97
N LYS A 238 12.91 14.04 20.41
CA LYS A 238 11.83 13.03 20.30
C LYS A 238 12.14 12.00 19.23
N ILE A 239 12.69 12.44 18.09
CA ILE A 239 13.12 11.56 17.01
C ILE A 239 14.27 10.67 17.46
N ARG A 240 15.30 11.22 18.11
CA ARG A 240 16.45 10.45 18.60
C ARG A 240 16.04 9.31 19.53
N ARG A 241 15.04 9.51 20.41
CA ARG A 241 14.47 8.43 21.22
C ARG A 241 13.74 7.37 20.39
N LEU A 242 13.00 7.77 19.36
CA LEU A 242 12.39 6.82 18.41
C LEU A 242 13.44 6.02 17.63
N ILE A 243 14.55 6.67 17.27
CA ILE A 243 15.68 6.12 16.51
C ILE A 243 16.49 5.13 17.35
N GLU A 244 16.87 5.52 18.56
CA GLU A 244 17.66 4.69 19.49
C GLU A 244 16.92 3.39 19.83
N ASP A 245 15.58 3.42 19.86
CA ASP A 245 14.74 2.23 20.03
C ASP A 245 14.48 1.44 18.72
N LYS A 246 14.73 2.02 17.54
CA LYS A 246 14.54 1.38 16.21
C LYS A 246 15.85 0.85 15.60
N ALA A 247 16.94 0.77 16.39
CA ALA A 247 18.35 0.71 15.98
C ALA A 247 18.85 -0.49 15.13
N ALA A 248 18.18 -0.82 14.02
CA ALA A 248 18.69 -1.67 12.94
C ALA A 248 18.53 -1.08 11.53
N ARG A 249 17.90 0.10 11.34
CA ARG A 249 17.69 0.68 10.00
C ARG A 249 18.67 1.82 9.74
N ARG A 250 19.42 1.69 8.63
CA ARG A 250 20.41 2.68 8.19
C ARG A 250 19.73 4.02 7.90
N PHE A 251 20.22 5.06 8.56
CA PHE A 251 19.78 6.44 8.41
C PHE A 251 20.31 7.04 7.10
N ASN A 252 19.45 7.75 6.39
CA ASN A 252 19.87 8.70 5.37
C ASN A 252 19.39 10.08 5.78
N ASP A 253 20.33 11.02 5.99
CA ASP A 253 20.10 12.46 6.18
C ASP A 253 19.44 13.15 4.97
N ALA A 254 19.04 12.37 3.97
CA ALA A 254 18.47 12.84 2.74
C ALA A 254 16.99 12.54 2.73
N LEU A 255 16.13 13.53 3.01
CA LEU A 255 14.93 13.63 2.19
C LEU A 255 14.34 15.04 2.18
N VAL A 256 14.21 15.60 0.98
CA VAL A 256 13.38 16.77 0.77
C VAL A 256 11.94 16.34 0.94
N ILE A 257 11.43 16.45 2.17
CA ILE A 257 10.02 16.26 2.44
C ILE A 257 9.34 17.61 2.20
N GLY A 258 8.61 17.70 1.09
CA GLY A 258 7.73 18.83 0.80
C GLY A 258 6.35 18.55 1.37
N SER A 259 5.78 19.47 2.14
CA SER A 259 4.36 19.47 2.48
C SER A 259 3.64 20.60 1.77
N VAL A 260 2.42 20.36 1.33
CA VAL A 260 1.55 21.41 0.80
C VAL A 260 0.11 21.20 1.27
N SER A 261 -0.58 22.29 1.60
CA SER A 261 -2.01 22.27 1.96
C SER A 261 -2.87 22.61 0.75
N HIS A 262 -3.96 21.87 0.55
CA HIS A 262 -5.04 22.20 -0.37
C HIS A 262 -5.86 23.33 0.24
N ALA A 263 -5.82 24.52 -0.36
CA ALA A 263 -6.54 25.68 0.12
C ALA A 263 -7.75 25.96 -0.77
N VAL A 264 -8.88 25.29 -0.50
CA VAL A 264 -10.18 25.66 -1.10
C VAL A 264 -11.15 26.04 0.01
N LYS A 265 -11.73 27.23 -0.12
CA LYS A 265 -12.69 27.78 0.84
C LYS A 265 -13.89 26.82 1.00
N GLY A 266 -14.08 26.29 2.20
CA GLY A 266 -15.19 25.37 2.52
C GLY A 266 -14.90 23.88 2.32
N VAL A 267 -13.68 23.50 1.92
CA VAL A 267 -13.23 22.10 1.82
C VAL A 267 -12.27 21.81 2.98
N PRO A 268 -12.31 20.61 3.61
CA PRO A 268 -11.34 20.23 4.64
C PRO A 268 -9.91 20.38 4.13
N GLU A 269 -9.02 20.90 4.98
CA GLU A 269 -7.61 21.04 4.66
C GLU A 269 -7.00 19.65 4.36
N LEU A 270 -6.47 19.48 3.15
CA LEU A 270 -5.76 18.28 2.72
C LEU A 270 -4.26 18.56 2.73
N THR A 271 -3.49 17.77 3.45
CA THR A 271 -2.02 17.83 3.41
C THR A 271 -1.46 16.79 2.45
N ILE A 272 -0.60 17.21 1.53
CA ILE A 272 0.15 16.31 0.65
C ILE A 272 1.61 16.33 1.06
N ARG A 273 2.18 15.15 1.31
CA ARG A 273 3.60 14.95 1.60
C ARG A 273 4.29 14.27 0.43
N PHE A 274 5.31 14.92 -0.13
CA PHE A 274 6.16 14.30 -1.14
C PHE A 274 7.37 13.60 -0.52
N VAL A 275 7.57 12.33 -0.88
CA VAL A 275 8.68 11.47 -0.46
C VAL A 275 9.46 11.11 -1.73
N PRO A 276 10.52 11.86 -2.07
CA PRO A 276 11.28 11.61 -3.29
C PRO A 276 11.99 10.26 -3.26
N TRP A 277 12.16 9.66 -4.43
CA TRP A 277 13.03 8.52 -4.63
C TRP A 277 14.50 8.93 -4.50
N THR A 278 15.27 8.27 -3.64
CA THR A 278 16.69 8.57 -3.42
C THR A 278 17.62 7.37 -3.59
N GLU A 279 17.09 6.20 -3.90
CA GLU A 279 17.84 4.95 -3.93
C GLU A 279 18.18 4.51 -5.36
N GLY A 280 19.45 4.49 -5.73
CA GLY A 280 19.92 3.81 -6.96
C GLY A 280 19.17 4.17 -8.26
N GLN A 281 19.19 3.24 -9.21
CA GLN A 281 18.41 3.34 -10.45
C GLN A 281 16.97 2.87 -10.21
N ARG A 282 16.00 3.68 -10.63
CA ARG A 282 14.59 3.27 -10.64
C ARG A 282 14.44 2.02 -11.50
N LYS A 283 13.69 1.04 -11.00
CA LYS A 283 13.30 -0.11 -11.81
C LYS A 283 12.37 0.33 -12.95
N PRO A 284 12.28 -0.46 -14.04
CA PRO A 284 11.42 -0.13 -15.17
C PRO A 284 9.99 0.14 -14.71
N ASN A 285 9.36 1.17 -15.27
CA ASN A 285 7.99 1.52 -14.96
C ASN A 285 7.07 0.35 -15.35
N VAL A 286 6.47 -0.31 -14.36
CA VAL A 286 5.47 -1.36 -14.55
C VAL A 286 4.12 -0.81 -14.12
N SER A 287 3.16 -0.80 -15.05
CA SER A 287 1.79 -0.44 -14.76
C SER A 287 0.86 -1.65 -14.86
N SER A 288 -0.21 -1.63 -14.07
CA SER A 288 -1.31 -2.61 -14.20
C SER A 288 -1.88 -2.63 -15.62
N THR A 289 -1.87 -1.49 -16.32
CA THR A 289 -2.35 -1.38 -17.70
C THR A 289 -1.46 -2.14 -18.67
N ASP A 290 -0.13 -2.01 -18.55
CA ASP A 290 0.80 -2.70 -19.44
C ASP A 290 0.81 -4.20 -19.15
N MET A 291 0.67 -4.61 -17.89
CA MET A 291 0.48 -6.03 -17.57
C MET A 291 -0.78 -6.60 -18.20
N ARG A 292 -1.92 -5.89 -18.18
CA ARG A 292 -3.13 -6.37 -18.87
C ARG A 292 -2.93 -6.47 -20.39
N LYS A 293 -2.11 -5.60 -21.00
CA LYS A 293 -1.73 -5.75 -22.42
C LYS A 293 -0.92 -7.04 -22.62
N LEU A 294 0.07 -7.31 -21.76
CA LEU A 294 0.86 -8.54 -21.81
C LEU A 294 -0.01 -9.81 -21.67
N ILE A 295 -1.00 -9.79 -20.78
CA ILE A 295 -1.96 -10.89 -20.62
C ILE A 295 -2.75 -11.15 -21.91
N VAL A 296 -3.00 -10.12 -22.71
CA VAL A 296 -3.70 -10.25 -24.00
C VAL A 296 -2.74 -10.65 -25.12
N SER A 297 -1.50 -10.18 -25.11
CA SER A 297 -0.58 -10.31 -26.26
C SER A 297 0.36 -11.51 -26.18
N CYS A 298 0.75 -11.97 -24.98
CA CYS A 298 1.66 -13.10 -24.83
C CYS A 298 0.92 -14.43 -24.99
N ASP A 299 1.57 -15.40 -25.63
CA ASP A 299 1.10 -16.78 -25.62
C ASP A 299 1.34 -17.44 -24.26
N ALA A 300 0.79 -18.65 -24.07
CA ALA A 300 0.89 -19.38 -22.82
C ALA A 300 2.34 -19.68 -22.39
N THR A 301 3.27 -19.84 -23.34
CA THR A 301 4.68 -20.13 -23.08
C THR A 301 5.47 -18.87 -22.70
N GLU A 302 5.10 -17.72 -23.27
CA GLU A 302 5.74 -16.43 -22.98
C GLU A 302 5.16 -15.72 -21.76
N LEU A 303 3.90 -15.99 -21.40
CA LEU A 303 3.19 -15.26 -20.33
C LEU A 303 3.89 -15.36 -18.97
N GLY A 304 4.43 -16.53 -18.63
CA GLY A 304 5.20 -16.76 -17.41
C GLY A 304 6.67 -16.30 -17.48
N SER A 305 7.14 -15.87 -18.64
CA SER A 305 8.55 -15.47 -18.83
C SER A 305 8.82 -14.02 -18.43
N THR A 306 10.09 -13.61 -18.50
CA THR A 306 10.51 -12.22 -18.30
C THR A 306 10.03 -11.28 -19.40
N LYS A 307 9.64 -11.79 -20.57
CA LYS A 307 8.93 -11.00 -21.60
C LYS A 307 7.48 -10.74 -21.19
N GLY A 308 6.86 -11.71 -20.52
CA GLY A 308 5.53 -11.62 -19.92
C GLY A 308 5.57 -11.05 -18.50
N LEU A 309 4.99 -11.78 -17.56
CA LEU A 309 4.68 -11.30 -16.21
C LEU A 309 5.82 -11.49 -15.19
N ALA A 310 6.83 -12.32 -15.46
CA ALA A 310 7.93 -12.52 -14.52
C ALA A 310 8.73 -11.22 -14.33
N GLY A 311 9.05 -10.93 -13.06
CA GLY A 311 9.69 -9.68 -12.64
C GLY A 311 8.79 -8.44 -12.71
N LYS A 312 7.51 -8.58 -13.06
CA LYS A 312 6.54 -7.47 -13.16
C LYS A 312 5.38 -7.64 -12.19
N ALA A 313 4.68 -8.77 -12.26
CA ALA A 313 3.52 -9.06 -11.42
C ALA A 313 3.94 -9.61 -10.05
N LEU A 314 3.16 -9.30 -9.01
CA LEU A 314 3.25 -10.00 -7.74
C LEU A 314 2.67 -11.40 -7.90
N CYS A 315 3.33 -12.41 -7.32
CA CYS A 315 2.94 -13.83 -7.44
C CYS A 315 2.66 -14.25 -8.89
N HIS A 316 3.58 -13.91 -9.79
CA HIS A 316 3.37 -14.09 -11.23
C HIS A 316 2.99 -15.53 -11.62
N GLU A 317 3.55 -16.55 -10.98
CA GLU A 317 3.20 -17.96 -11.23
C GLU A 317 1.73 -18.27 -10.93
N GLU A 318 1.24 -17.86 -9.75
CA GLU A 318 -0.16 -18.01 -9.35
C GLU A 318 -1.10 -17.26 -10.31
N LEU A 319 -0.72 -16.05 -10.71
CA LEU A 319 -1.47 -15.26 -11.68
C LEU A 319 -1.51 -15.94 -13.06
N VAL A 320 -0.39 -16.46 -13.55
CA VAL A 320 -0.31 -17.19 -14.83
C VAL A 320 -1.21 -18.43 -14.80
N GLN A 321 -1.14 -19.22 -13.74
CA GLN A 321 -1.99 -20.40 -13.57
C GLN A 321 -3.48 -20.04 -13.60
N TRP A 322 -3.86 -18.97 -12.89
CA TRP A 322 -5.23 -18.48 -12.92
C TRP A 322 -5.66 -18.03 -14.32
N ILE A 323 -4.81 -17.29 -15.04
CA ILE A 323 -5.11 -16.82 -16.40
C ILE A 323 -5.32 -18.00 -17.35
N LEU A 324 -4.42 -18.99 -17.34
CA LEU A 324 -4.52 -20.15 -18.22
C LEU A 324 -5.77 -20.98 -17.95
N ARG A 325 -6.25 -21.01 -16.70
CA ARG A 325 -7.46 -21.73 -16.29
C ARG A 325 -8.75 -20.98 -16.61
N GLU A 326 -8.83 -19.70 -16.26
CA GLU A 326 -10.07 -18.91 -16.30
C GLU A 326 -10.24 -18.10 -17.59
N LEU A 327 -9.15 -17.86 -18.32
CA LEU A 327 -9.16 -17.14 -19.61
C LEU A 327 -8.57 -18.01 -20.75
N PRO A 328 -9.00 -19.27 -20.93
CA PRO A 328 -8.36 -20.22 -21.83
C PRO A 328 -8.44 -19.79 -23.30
N GLU A 329 -9.52 -19.12 -23.72
CA GLU A 329 -9.67 -18.63 -25.09
C GLU A 329 -8.66 -17.53 -25.43
N ARG A 330 -8.18 -16.78 -24.43
CA ARG A 330 -7.12 -15.78 -24.63
C ARG A 330 -5.73 -16.41 -24.71
N ALA A 331 -5.52 -17.56 -24.06
CA ALA A 331 -4.30 -18.36 -24.23
C ALA A 331 -4.25 -19.09 -25.60
N LYS A 332 -5.40 -19.31 -26.24
CA LYS A 332 -5.54 -20.02 -27.53
C LYS A 332 -5.50 -19.12 -28.77
N MET A 333 -5.66 -17.81 -28.66
CA MET A 333 -5.60 -16.90 -29.83
C MET A 333 -4.22 -16.88 -30.54
N SER A 334 -3.20 -17.52 -29.97
CA SER A 334 -1.88 -17.73 -30.59
C SER A 334 -1.77 -19.01 -31.44
N ALA A 335 -2.82 -19.86 -31.51
CA ALA A 335 -2.75 -21.15 -32.22
C ALA A 335 -3.36 -21.13 -33.63
N VAL A 336 -3.89 -20.00 -34.11
CA VAL A 336 -4.39 -19.89 -35.49
C VAL A 336 -3.28 -19.30 -36.36
N PRO A 337 -2.69 -20.05 -37.29
CA PRO A 337 -1.81 -19.46 -38.29
C PRO A 337 -2.61 -18.44 -39.09
N VAL A 338 -2.07 -17.25 -39.27
CA VAL A 338 -2.62 -16.27 -40.21
C VAL A 338 -2.65 -16.92 -41.59
N LYS A 339 -3.83 -17.38 -42.01
CA LYS A 339 -4.08 -17.84 -43.38
C LYS A 339 -4.08 -16.59 -44.25
N GLY A 340 -2.95 -16.25 -44.84
CA GLY A 340 -2.89 -15.08 -45.70
C GLY A 340 -1.52 -14.58 -46.16
N GLU A 341 -0.50 -15.43 -46.28
CA GLU A 341 0.64 -15.11 -47.16
C GLU A 341 0.68 -16.13 -48.29
N SER A 342 -0.10 -15.82 -49.33
CA SER A 342 0.09 -16.39 -50.66
C SER A 342 1.37 -15.79 -51.22
N THR A 343 2.46 -16.55 -51.17
CA THR A 343 3.62 -16.36 -52.05
C THR A 343 3.17 -16.54 -53.49
N ALA A 344 2.80 -15.45 -54.16
CA ALA A 344 2.71 -15.40 -55.61
C ALA A 344 3.99 -14.74 -56.13
N VAL A 345 4.90 -15.62 -56.55
CA VAL A 345 6.05 -15.33 -57.39
C VAL A 345 5.51 -14.80 -58.72
N HIS A 346 5.99 -13.66 -59.18
CA HIS A 346 6.00 -13.33 -60.61
C HIS A 346 7.29 -12.59 -60.98
N GLU A 347 8.18 -13.35 -61.63
CA GLU A 347 8.92 -12.92 -62.83
C GLU A 347 7.93 -12.14 -63.73
N TRP A 348 8.20 -10.93 -64.24
CA TRP A 348 9.35 -10.41 -64.97
C TRP A 348 9.51 -8.91 -64.75
#